data_AF-A0A919ENX7-F1
#
_entry.id   AF-A0A919ENX7-F1
#
_cell.length_a   1.000
_cell.length_b   1.000
_cell.length_c   1.000
_cell.angle_alpha   90.00
_cell.angle_beta   90.00
_cell.angle_gamma   90.00
#
_symmetry.space_group_name_H-M   'P 1'
#
loop_
_entity.id
_entity.type
_entity.pdbx_description
1 polymer ?
#
loop_
_entity_poly.entity_id
_entity_poly.type
_entity_poly.pdbx_seq_one_letter_code
_entity_poly.pdbx_strand_id
1 'polypeptide(L)'
;MPVLRGRDGASRAPGGGRAVRPVDAECPNLRVWPTADVLAIFRFLDDEVIDFDVDLRELQGQERLDVLCGFLREIGQRLGRPVLMDGEGAYGHPILGFDVETDRVVLLMEP
;
A
#
# COMPACT_ATOMS: atom_id res chain seq x y z
N MET A 1 23.46 -14.56 9.51
CA MET A 1 23.03 -14.22 10.89
C MET A 1 23.23 -12.73 11.12
N PRO A 2 22.24 -11.84 10.89
CA PRO A 2 22.41 -10.43 11.17
C PRO A 2 21.97 -10.09 12.59
N VAL A 3 22.80 -9.31 13.27
CA VAL A 3 22.55 -8.74 14.60
C VAL A 3 21.84 -7.39 14.41
N LEU A 4 20.61 -7.27 14.90
CA LEU A 4 19.91 -6.00 15.06
C LEU A 4 20.43 -5.33 16.33
N ARG A 5 21.00 -4.13 16.20
CA ARG A 5 21.33 -3.28 17.35
C ARG A 5 20.26 -2.20 17.46
N GLY A 6 19.25 -2.46 18.26
CA GLY A 6 18.33 -1.43 18.76
C GLY A 6 19.10 -0.50 19.69
N ARG A 7 18.89 0.81 19.55
CA ARG A 7 19.22 1.77 20.59
C ARG A 7 17.95 2.48 20.98
N ASP A 8 17.56 2.23 22.23
CA ASP A 8 16.43 2.85 22.89
C ASP A 8 16.59 4.37 22.93
N GLY A 9 15.58 5.05 22.42
CA GLY A 9 15.31 6.45 22.64
C GLY A 9 13.84 6.59 22.96
N ALA A 10 13.43 6.11 24.15
CA ALA A 10 12.09 6.35 24.65
C ALA A 10 11.91 7.86 24.88
N SER A 11 11.06 8.50 24.07
CA SER A 11 10.37 9.71 24.49
C SER A 11 8.87 9.43 24.52
N ARG A 12 8.32 9.63 25.71
CA ARG A 12 6.94 9.39 26.11
C ARG A 12 6.02 10.38 25.39
N ALA A 13 5.00 9.88 24.70
CA ALA A 13 3.99 10.72 24.06
C ALA A 13 3.15 11.51 25.08
N PRO A 14 2.76 12.76 24.76
CA PRO A 14 1.56 13.35 25.32
C PRO A 14 0.51 13.62 24.22
N GLY A 15 -0.70 13.11 24.42
CA GLY A 15 -1.94 13.61 23.82
C GLY A 15 -2.20 13.20 22.37
N GLY A 16 -3.44 12.78 22.09
CA GLY A 16 -3.96 12.49 20.75
C GLY A 16 -4.04 13.73 19.85
N GLY A 17 -2.88 14.28 19.50
CA GLY A 17 -2.70 15.26 18.45
C GLY A 17 -2.14 14.58 17.21
N ARG A 18 -2.75 14.86 16.06
CA ARG A 18 -2.27 14.45 14.73
C ARG A 18 -0.79 14.83 14.58
N ALA A 19 0.08 13.82 14.49
CA ALA A 19 1.50 14.04 14.29
C ALA A 19 1.73 14.53 12.87
N VAL A 20 1.93 15.84 12.70
CA VAL A 20 2.33 16.40 11.40
C VAL A 20 3.81 16.12 11.20
N ARG A 21 4.16 15.34 10.17
CA ARG A 21 5.56 15.08 9.83
C ARG A 21 6.26 16.39 9.43
N PRO A 22 7.51 16.62 9.89
CA PRO A 22 8.34 17.70 9.35
C PRO A 22 8.52 17.52 7.85
N VAL A 23 8.49 18.62 7.09
CA VAL A 23 8.49 18.62 5.62
C VAL A 23 9.70 17.91 5.01
N ASP A 24 10.82 17.84 5.75
CA ASP A 24 12.08 17.24 5.29
C ASP A 24 12.36 15.85 5.89
N ALA A 25 11.44 15.28 6.67
CA ALA A 25 11.64 13.95 7.24
C ALA A 25 11.30 12.88 6.18
N GLU A 26 12.27 12.02 5.84
CA GLU A 26 12.03 10.87 4.95
C GLU A 26 10.74 10.15 5.35
N CYS A 27 9.82 10.00 4.38
CA CYS A 27 8.60 9.22 4.60
C CYS A 27 9.00 7.76 4.75
N PRO A 28 8.76 7.11 5.91
CA PRO A 28 9.10 5.71 6.07
C PRO A 28 8.34 4.93 5.01
N ASN A 29 9.02 3.96 4.40
CA ASN A 29 8.42 3.09 3.41
C ASN A 29 8.68 1.63 3.76
N LEU A 30 7.74 0.79 3.35
CA LEU A 30 7.85 -0.66 3.41
C LEU A 30 7.83 -1.19 1.98
N ARG A 31 8.88 -1.94 1.61
CA ARG A 31 9.02 -2.57 0.29
C ARG A 31 8.61 -4.03 0.41
N VAL A 32 7.62 -4.43 -0.37
CA VAL A 32 7.08 -5.80 -0.40
C VAL A 32 7.19 -6.33 -1.81
N TRP A 33 7.66 -7.56 -1.96
CA TRP A 33 7.70 -8.26 -3.25
C TRP A 33 6.65 -9.37 -3.27
N PRO A 34 5.45 -9.16 -3.85
CA PRO A 34 4.45 -10.21 -4.01
C PRO A 34 4.97 -11.38 -4.87
N THR A 35 5.87 -11.08 -5.81
CA THR A 35 6.68 -12.04 -6.56
C THR A 35 8.07 -11.44 -6.82
N ALA A 36 8.99 -12.23 -7.36
CA ALA A 36 10.38 -11.81 -7.61
C ALA A 36 10.49 -10.55 -8.48
N ASP A 37 9.54 -10.36 -9.40
CA ASP A 37 9.60 -9.30 -10.42
C ASP A 37 8.69 -8.09 -10.12
N VAL A 38 7.88 -8.14 -9.06
CA VAL A 38 6.90 -7.08 -8.75
C VAL A 38 7.20 -6.51 -7.39
N LEU A 39 7.35 -5.21 -7.31
CA LEU A 39 7.57 -4.48 -6.07
C LEU A 39 6.36 -3.58 -5.77
N ALA A 40 5.81 -3.74 -4.57
CA ALA A 40 4.89 -2.79 -3.95
C ALA A 40 5.64 -1.94 -2.91
N ILE A 41 5.57 -0.62 -3.02
CA ILE A 41 6.20 0.32 -2.09
C ILE A 41 5.10 1.01 -1.28
N PHE A 42 4.95 0.62 -0.02
CA PHE A 42 4.03 1.27 0.91
C PHE A 42 4.65 2.52 1.51
N ARG A 43 3.88 3.60 1.59
CA ARG A 43 4.25 4.88 2.19
C ARG A 43 3.27 5.19 3.33
N PHE A 44 3.80 5.44 4.52
CA PHE A 44 3.01 5.81 5.68
C PHE A 44 2.86 7.34 5.69
N LEU A 45 1.81 7.85 5.03
CA LEU A 45 1.60 9.28 4.80
C LEU A 45 1.19 10.01 6.08
N ASP A 46 0.25 9.42 6.83
CA ASP A 46 -0.12 9.83 8.19
C ASP A 46 -0.66 8.64 8.99
N ASP A 47 -1.19 8.89 10.20
CA ASP A 47 -1.68 7.84 11.11
C ASP A 47 -2.89 7.06 10.56
N GLU A 48 -3.59 7.60 9.56
CA GLU A 48 -4.82 7.05 8.99
C GLU A 48 -4.66 6.62 7.53
N VAL A 49 -3.63 7.12 6.83
CA VAL A 49 -3.41 6.90 5.41
C VAL A 49 -2.09 6.16 5.17
N ILE A 50 -2.24 4.92 4.69
CA ILE A 50 -1.17 4.15 4.08
C ILE A 50 -1.49 4.05 2.59
N ASP A 51 -0.56 4.50 1.77
CA ASP A 51 -0.64 4.38 0.32
C ASP A 51 0.40 3.38 -0.17
N PHE A 52 0.22 2.80 -1.37
CA PHE A 52 1.26 2.00 -1.99
C PHE A 52 1.23 2.06 -3.51
N ASP A 53 2.43 2.10 -4.08
CA ASP A 53 2.62 2.16 -5.52
C ASP A 53 3.18 0.83 -6.06
N VAL A 54 2.81 0.49 -7.29
CA VAL A 54 3.40 -0.59 -8.10
C VAL A 54 3.78 -0.03 -9.47
N ASP A 55 4.89 -0.48 -10.03
CA ASP A 55 5.29 -0.09 -11.37
C ASP A 55 4.54 -0.93 -12.42
N LEU A 56 3.75 -0.30 -13.30
CA LEU A 56 3.02 -1.03 -14.34
C LEU A 56 3.95 -1.77 -15.32
N ARG A 57 5.22 -1.35 -15.45
CA ARG A 57 6.24 -2.06 -16.26
C ARG A 57 6.62 -3.41 -15.65
N GLU A 58 6.45 -3.58 -14.35
CA GLU A 58 6.68 -4.84 -13.64
C GLU A 58 5.46 -5.77 -13.76
N LEU A 59 4.28 -5.25 -14.08
CA LEU A 59 3.02 -6.01 -14.18
C LEU A 59 2.67 -6.50 -15.58
N GLN A 60 3.65 -6.61 -16.46
CA GLN A 60 3.41 -6.98 -17.85
C GLN A 60 3.00 -8.46 -17.98
N GLY A 61 1.83 -8.71 -18.55
CA GLY A 61 1.29 -10.05 -18.79
C GLY A 61 0.34 -10.55 -17.70
N GLN A 62 -0.48 -11.55 -18.06
CA GLN A 62 -1.59 -12.00 -17.21
C GLN A 62 -1.12 -12.54 -15.84
N GLU A 63 -0.06 -13.35 -15.80
CA GLU A 63 0.44 -13.97 -14.57
C GLU A 63 0.80 -12.95 -13.48
N ARG A 64 1.47 -11.85 -13.86
CA ARG A 64 1.88 -10.81 -12.91
C ARG A 64 0.71 -9.91 -12.50
N LEU A 65 -0.24 -9.70 -13.40
CA LEU A 65 -1.51 -9.05 -13.06
C LEU A 65 -2.32 -9.90 -12.08
N ASP A 66 -2.37 -11.22 -12.26
CA ASP A 66 -3.05 -12.14 -11.33
C ASP A 66 -2.41 -12.10 -9.94
N VAL A 67 -1.07 -12.01 -9.85
CA VAL A 67 -0.35 -11.80 -8.60
C VAL A 67 -0.76 -10.50 -7.91
N LEU A 68 -0.84 -9.39 -8.66
CA LEU A 68 -1.32 -8.11 -8.10
C LEU A 68 -2.75 -8.27 -7.58
N CYS A 69 -3.67 -8.84 -8.37
CA CYS A 69 -5.05 -9.05 -7.96
C CYS A 69 -5.16 -9.90 -6.69
N GLY A 70 -4.37 -10.98 -6.59
CA GLY A 70 -4.26 -11.78 -5.38
C GLY A 70 -3.74 -10.98 -4.19
N PHE A 71 -2.72 -10.16 -4.39
CA PHE A 71 -2.16 -9.30 -3.36
C PHE A 71 -3.17 -8.27 -2.81
N LEU A 72 -3.91 -7.59 -3.70
CA LEU A 72 -4.98 -6.65 -3.32
C LEU A 72 -6.06 -7.34 -2.48
N ARG A 73 -6.48 -8.54 -2.91
CA ARG A 73 -7.46 -9.36 -2.18
C ARG A 73 -6.95 -9.74 -0.80
N GLU A 74 -5.72 -10.23 -0.69
CA GLU A 74 -5.12 -10.63 0.59
C GLU A 74 -5.02 -9.47 1.59
N ILE A 75 -4.74 -8.24 1.11
CA ILE A 75 -4.76 -7.03 1.94
C ILE A 75 -6.20 -6.71 2.36
N GLY A 76 -7.11 -6.61 1.40
CA GLY A 76 -8.50 -6.24 1.65
C GLY A 76 -9.22 -7.20 2.59
N GLN A 77 -8.97 -8.51 2.46
CA GLN A 77 -9.48 -9.54 3.35
C GLN A 77 -8.93 -9.40 4.78
N ARG A 78 -7.64 -9.13 4.95
CA ARG A 78 -7.04 -8.95 6.28
C ARG A 78 -7.52 -7.69 6.99
N LEU A 79 -7.79 -6.63 6.23
CA LEU A 79 -8.26 -5.36 6.77
C LEU A 79 -9.79 -5.29 6.89
N GLY A 80 -10.53 -6.13 6.16
CA GLY A 80 -11.99 -6.03 6.02
C GLY A 80 -12.42 -4.72 5.35
N ARG A 81 -11.61 -4.19 4.42
CA ARG A 81 -11.80 -2.89 3.77
C ARG A 81 -11.56 -2.97 2.27
N PRO A 82 -12.21 -2.11 1.47
CA PRO A 82 -11.87 -1.97 0.06
C PRO A 82 -10.41 -1.53 -0.10
N VAL A 83 -9.75 -2.02 -1.14
CA VAL A 83 -8.42 -1.58 -1.55
C VAL A 83 -8.56 -1.02 -2.95
N LEU A 84 -8.28 0.26 -3.13
CA LEU A 84 -8.44 0.96 -4.40
C LEU A 84 -7.08 1.22 -5.03
N MET A 85 -7.03 1.22 -6.35
CA MET A 85 -5.86 1.59 -7.13
C MET A 85 -6.27 2.60 -8.19
N ASP A 86 -5.81 3.82 -8.04
CA ASP A 86 -5.87 4.90 -9.01
C ASP A 86 -4.56 5.04 -9.80
N GLY A 87 -4.63 5.72 -10.95
CA GLY A 87 -3.42 6.14 -11.65
C GLY A 87 -2.75 7.29 -10.91
N GLU A 88 -1.42 7.37 -10.98
CA GLU A 88 -0.67 8.46 -10.35
C GLU A 88 -1.23 9.82 -10.77
N GLY A 89 -1.67 10.62 -9.78
CA GLY A 89 -2.27 11.94 -10.00
C GLY A 89 -3.76 11.95 -10.39
N ALA A 90 -4.40 10.79 -10.48
CA ALA A 90 -5.84 10.62 -10.76
C ALA A 90 -6.64 10.22 -9.51
N TYR A 91 -6.23 10.74 -8.34
CA TYR A 91 -6.85 10.44 -7.05
C TYR A 91 -8.37 10.62 -7.07
N GLY A 92 -9.08 9.64 -6.52
CA GLY A 92 -10.55 9.61 -6.52
C GLY A 92 -11.18 9.02 -7.79
N HIS A 93 -10.37 8.62 -8.78
CA HIS A 93 -10.80 7.92 -9.99
C HIS A 93 -10.16 6.52 -10.04
N PRO A 94 -10.59 5.59 -9.17
CA PRO A 94 -9.99 4.27 -9.09
C PRO A 94 -10.20 3.48 -10.39
N ILE A 95 -9.15 2.82 -10.84
CA ILE A 95 -9.14 1.97 -12.04
C ILE A 95 -9.49 0.54 -11.63
N LEU A 96 -8.85 0.04 -10.58
CA LEU A 96 -9.10 -1.28 -9.99
C LEU A 96 -9.50 -1.13 -8.52
N GLY A 97 -10.29 -2.08 -8.02
CA GLY A 97 -10.58 -2.16 -6.60
C GLY A 97 -10.89 -3.57 -6.13
N PHE A 98 -10.47 -3.90 -4.90
CA PHE A 98 -10.99 -5.04 -4.18
C PHE A 98 -12.35 -4.68 -3.57
N ASP A 99 -13.38 -5.42 -3.96
CA ASP A 99 -14.74 -5.35 -3.44
C ASP A 99 -14.91 -6.39 -2.33
N VAL A 100 -15.24 -5.90 -1.12
CA VAL A 100 -15.36 -6.72 0.10
C VAL A 100 -16.57 -7.64 0.03
N GLU A 101 -17.68 -7.18 -0.55
CA GLU A 101 -18.95 -7.90 -0.56
C GLU A 101 -18.89 -9.13 -1.48
N THR A 102 -18.21 -8.99 -2.61
CA THR A 102 -18.07 -10.03 -3.63
C THR A 102 -16.77 -10.81 -3.51
N ASP A 103 -15.85 -10.36 -2.65
CA ASP A 103 -14.52 -10.93 -2.45
C ASP A 103 -13.72 -11.05 -3.75
N ARG A 104 -13.75 -9.98 -4.55
CA ARG A 104 -13.15 -9.93 -5.90
C ARG A 104 -12.45 -8.62 -6.16
N VAL A 105 -11.41 -8.68 -6.99
CA VAL A 105 -10.85 -7.49 -7.64
C VAL A 105 -11.66 -7.22 -8.90
N VAL A 106 -12.15 -5.99 -9.04
CA VAL A 106 -13.02 -5.54 -10.13
C VAL A 106 -12.40 -4.32 -10.83
N LEU A 107 -12.73 -4.17 -12.11
CA LEU A 107 -12.46 -2.95 -12.86
C LEU A 107 -13.52 -1.91 -12.50
N LEU A 108 -13.08 -0.74 -12.06
CA LEU A 108 -13.94 0.37 -11.60
C LEU A 108 -14.02 1.51 -12.63
N MET A 109 -13.07 1.58 -13.57
CA MET A 109 -13.20 2.51 -14.69
C MET A 109 -14.32 2.07 -15.64
N GLU A 110 -15.12 3.02 -16.11
CA GLU A 110 -16.03 2.77 -17.23
C GLU A 110 -15.22 2.65 -18.55
N PRO A 111 -15.66 1.80 -19.50
CA PRO A 111 -14.97 1.59 -20.78
C PRO A 111 -14.87 2.82 -21.68
#